data_AF-A0A1P8KIA8-F1
#
_entry.id   AF-A0A1P8KIA8-F1
#
_cell.length_a   1.000
_cell.length_b   1.000
_cell.length_c   1.000
_cell.angle_alpha   90.00
_cell.angle_beta   90.00
_cell.angle_gamma   90.00
#
_symmetry.space_group_name_H-M   'P 1'
#
loop_
_entity.id
_entity.type
_entity.pdbx_description
1 polymer ?
#
loop_
_entity_poly.entity_id
_entity_poly.type
_entity_poly.pdbx_seq_one_letter_code
_entity_poly.pdbx_strand_id
1 'polypeptide(L)'
;MEKIVKIPITFHDIVNVLMWDDDFNKDNVTSRVPCGKKISYWLARAFTLSNIKKYADKSQYALAVYYKESLPNTETTLKELQDFYLGQIKSLKKSLKNNPISASLDLSAFINPTKITVGVMPCPPVLMFVRVNILCDEAHGELRKLYQCGNITKSEYFRQRRELFRPINRFRSEFASSVSEAGKLARSLTEKKTGE
;
A
#
# COMPACT_ATOMS: atom_id res chain seq x y z
N MET A 1 -14.65 5.94 -19.80
CA MET A 1 -14.01 4.72 -19.26
C MET A 1 -12.56 5.04 -18.98
N GLU A 2 -12.19 5.25 -17.72
CA GLU A 2 -10.77 5.33 -17.37
C GLU A 2 -10.13 3.96 -17.62
N LYS A 3 -9.01 3.96 -18.34
CA LYS A 3 -8.36 2.75 -18.84
C LYS A 3 -7.69 2.03 -17.67
N ILE A 4 -8.28 0.92 -17.21
CA ILE A 4 -7.63 0.01 -16.26
C ILE A 4 -6.40 -0.57 -16.95
N VAL A 5 -5.23 -0.46 -16.31
CA VAL A 5 -3.99 -1.07 -16.78
C VAL A 5 -3.64 -2.26 -15.91
N LYS A 6 -3.05 -3.27 -16.54
CA LYS A 6 -2.54 -4.46 -15.89
C LYS A 6 -1.06 -4.24 -15.58
N ILE A 7 -0.72 -4.11 -14.30
CA ILE A 7 0.66 -3.97 -13.84
C ILE A 7 1.11 -5.32 -13.26
N PRO A 8 2.16 -5.95 -13.82
CA PRO A 8 2.75 -7.12 -13.20
C PRO A 8 3.53 -6.70 -11.94
N ILE A 9 3.22 -7.30 -10.80
CA ILE A 9 3.94 -7.12 -9.55
C ILE A 9 4.49 -8.48 -9.12
N THR A 10 5.73 -8.48 -8.65
CA THR A 10 6.37 -9.68 -8.11
C THR A 10 6.59 -9.46 -6.62
N PHE A 11 6.06 -10.37 -5.80
CA PHE A 11 6.25 -10.39 -4.36
C PHE A 11 7.15 -11.55 -3.96
N HIS A 12 8.12 -11.30 -3.09
CA HIS A 12 9.08 -12.29 -2.60
C HIS A 12 8.65 -12.92 -1.27
N ASP A 13 7.52 -12.48 -0.72
CA ASP A 13 6.93 -13.04 0.49
C ASP A 13 5.40 -13.10 0.45
N ILE A 14 4.85 -14.19 1.00
CA ILE A 14 3.40 -14.40 1.08
C ILE A 14 2.69 -13.31 1.88
N VAL A 15 3.32 -12.72 2.89
CA VAL A 15 2.65 -11.68 3.68
C VAL A 15 2.48 -10.40 2.90
N ASN A 16 3.41 -10.06 2.00
CA ASN A 16 3.22 -8.93 1.09
C ASN A 16 2.09 -9.20 0.08
N VAL A 17 1.96 -10.45 -0.39
CA VAL A 17 0.82 -10.87 -1.23
C VAL A 17 -0.50 -10.69 -0.48
N LEU A 18 -0.60 -11.19 0.76
CA LEU A 18 -1.80 -11.07 1.60
C LEU A 18 -2.12 -9.62 1.97
N MET A 19 -1.10 -8.77 2.13
CA MET A 19 -1.32 -7.34 2.33
C MET A 19 -1.89 -6.65 1.08
N TRP A 20 -1.56 -7.16 -0.10
CA TRP A 20 -2.05 -6.62 -1.36
C TRP A 20 -3.46 -7.13 -1.71
N ASP A 21 -3.70 -8.44 -1.58
CA ASP A 21 -4.95 -9.07 -1.99
C ASP A 21 -5.42 -10.10 -0.94
N ASP A 22 -6.55 -9.81 -0.31
CA ASP A 22 -7.17 -10.69 0.69
C ASP A 22 -7.66 -12.01 0.07
N ASP A 23 -7.83 -12.08 -1.26
CA ASP A 23 -8.23 -13.30 -1.98
C ASP A 23 -7.22 -14.46 -1.79
N PHE A 24 -6.00 -14.16 -1.33
CA PHE A 24 -4.98 -15.14 -0.98
C PHE A 24 -5.08 -15.67 0.47
N ASN A 25 -5.93 -15.09 1.32
CA ASN A 25 -6.19 -15.62 2.65
C ASN A 25 -6.96 -16.94 2.53
N LYS A 26 -6.39 -18.02 3.08
CA LYS A 26 -7.16 -19.25 3.32
C LYS A 26 -8.22 -18.93 4.38
N ASP A 27 -9.42 -19.47 4.20
CA ASP A 27 -10.56 -19.36 5.12
C ASP A 27 -11.37 -18.04 5.11
N ASN A 28 -11.29 -17.22 4.05
CA ASN A 28 -12.07 -15.96 3.92
C ASN A 28 -11.89 -15.01 5.13
N VAL A 29 -10.73 -15.05 5.80
CA VAL A 29 -10.46 -14.19 6.95
C VAL A 29 -10.28 -12.76 6.45
N THR A 30 -11.30 -11.94 6.66
CA THR A 30 -11.23 -10.51 6.33
C THR A 30 -10.32 -9.79 7.33
N SER A 31 -9.19 -9.27 6.85
CA SER A 31 -8.32 -8.42 7.65
C SER A 31 -9.07 -7.15 8.11
N ARG A 32 -8.83 -6.72 9.35
CA ARG A 32 -9.32 -5.42 9.86
C ARG A 32 -8.73 -4.24 9.08
N VAL A 33 -7.52 -4.40 8.55
CA VAL A 33 -6.84 -3.42 7.70
C VAL A 33 -7.12 -3.77 6.23
N PRO A 34 -7.68 -2.86 5.42
CA PRO A 34 -8.02 -3.15 4.03
C PRO A 34 -6.79 -3.51 3.19
N CYS A 35 -6.94 -4.49 2.31
CA CYS A 35 -5.91 -4.89 1.35
C CYS A 35 -5.57 -3.80 0.31
N GLY A 36 -4.42 -3.94 -0.33
CA GLY A 36 -3.92 -3.02 -1.35
C GLY A 36 -4.86 -2.83 -2.54
N LYS A 37 -5.56 -3.88 -2.97
CA LYS A 37 -6.60 -3.83 -4.02
C LYS A 37 -7.74 -2.86 -3.65
N LYS A 38 -8.18 -2.89 -2.39
CA LYS A 38 -9.25 -2.00 -1.90
C LYS A 38 -8.77 -0.55 -1.77
N ILE A 39 -7.56 -0.35 -1.24
CA ILE A 39 -6.94 0.97 -1.11
C ILE A 39 -6.71 1.62 -2.48
N SER A 40 -6.17 0.87 -3.45
CA SER A 40 -5.95 1.39 -4.81
C SER A 40 -7.24 1.80 -5.51
N TYR A 41 -8.32 1.03 -5.34
CA TYR A 41 -9.64 1.42 -5.82
C TYR A 41 -10.13 2.74 -5.19
N TRP A 42 -9.97 2.90 -3.87
CA TRP A 42 -10.37 4.12 -3.18
C TRP A 42 -9.52 5.34 -3.55
N LEU A 43 -8.21 5.16 -3.73
CA LEU A 43 -7.31 6.21 -4.22
C LEU A 43 -7.70 6.65 -5.63
N ALA A 44 -8.03 5.70 -6.51
CA ALA A 44 -8.54 5.99 -7.85
C ALA A 44 -9.82 6.82 -7.77
N ARG A 45 -10.80 6.38 -6.97
CA ARG A 45 -12.07 7.09 -6.79
C ARG A 45 -11.86 8.51 -6.21
N ALA A 46 -11.00 8.65 -5.20
CA ALA A 46 -10.67 9.94 -4.61
C ALA A 46 -10.06 10.90 -5.65
N PHE A 47 -9.12 10.40 -6.44
CA PHE A 47 -8.50 11.16 -7.53
C PHE A 47 -9.51 11.55 -8.62
N THR A 48 -10.37 10.62 -9.06
CA THR A 48 -11.40 10.95 -10.05
C THR A 48 -12.33 12.02 -9.50
N LEU A 49 -12.82 11.87 -8.26
CA LEU A 49 -13.71 12.83 -7.60
C LEU A 49 -13.06 14.20 -7.38
N SER A 50 -11.77 14.28 -7.07
CA SER A 50 -11.09 15.57 -6.90
C SER A 50 -10.92 16.34 -8.21
N ASN A 51 -11.05 15.67 -9.36
CA ASN A 51 -10.82 16.23 -10.69
C ASN A 51 -12.11 16.46 -11.51
N ILE A 52 -13.29 16.06 -11.02
CA ILE A 52 -14.54 16.30 -11.73
C ILE A 52 -14.88 17.80 -11.74
N LYS A 53 -15.44 18.28 -12.86
CA LYS A 53 -15.87 19.68 -13.04
C LYS A 53 -17.39 19.86 -12.99
N LYS A 54 -18.14 18.77 -13.13
CA LYS A 54 -19.60 18.75 -13.11
C LYS A 54 -20.04 17.78 -12.02
N TYR A 55 -21.00 18.20 -11.21
CA TYR A 55 -21.49 17.45 -10.06
C TYR A 55 -22.96 17.08 -10.32
N ALA A 56 -23.28 15.80 -10.16
CA ALA A 56 -24.63 15.28 -10.29
C ALA A 56 -25.52 15.72 -9.11
N ASP A 57 -24.94 15.83 -7.91
CA ASP A 57 -25.64 16.23 -6.70
C ASP A 57 -24.72 16.90 -5.66
N LYS A 58 -25.32 17.37 -4.57
CA LYS A 58 -24.62 18.03 -3.45
C LYS A 58 -23.63 17.09 -2.75
N SER A 59 -23.91 15.80 -2.70
CA SER A 59 -23.03 14.81 -2.07
C SER A 59 -21.78 14.56 -2.90
N GLN A 60 -21.90 14.49 -4.22
CA GLN A 60 -20.77 14.40 -5.13
C GLN A 60 -19.91 15.68 -5.09
N TYR A 61 -20.54 16.85 -4.99
CA TYR A 61 -19.83 18.11 -4.77
C TYR A 61 -19.02 18.08 -3.46
N ALA A 62 -19.65 17.67 -2.34
CA ALA A 62 -18.96 17.60 -1.05
C ALA A 62 -17.79 16.60 -1.06
N LEU A 63 -17.96 15.43 -1.69
CA LEU A 63 -16.87 14.48 -1.86
C LEU A 63 -15.73 15.06 -2.71
N ALA A 64 -16.05 15.78 -3.79
CA ALA A 64 -15.04 16.40 -4.64
C ALA A 64 -14.21 17.43 -3.87
N VAL A 65 -14.86 18.29 -3.07
CA VAL A 65 -14.17 19.27 -2.21
C VAL A 65 -13.30 18.55 -1.16
N TYR A 66 -13.88 17.57 -0.44
CA TYR A 66 -13.15 16.81 0.58
C TYR A 66 -11.88 16.15 0.02
N TYR A 67 -11.98 15.49 -1.14
CA TYR A 67 -10.83 14.84 -1.75
C TYR A 67 -9.85 15.84 -2.37
N LYS A 68 -10.31 16.99 -2.86
CA LYS A 68 -9.41 18.05 -3.34
C LYS A 68 -8.53 18.60 -2.22
N GLU A 69 -9.03 18.62 -0.98
CA GLU A 69 -8.29 19.08 0.20
C GLU A 69 -7.41 17.97 0.81
N SER A 70 -7.90 16.73 0.88
CA SER A 70 -7.21 15.62 1.58
C SER A 70 -6.19 14.86 0.71
N LEU A 71 -6.37 14.83 -0.61
CA LEU A 71 -5.50 14.07 -1.52
C LEU A 71 -4.04 14.59 -1.54
N PRO A 72 -3.75 15.90 -1.52
CA PRO A 72 -2.37 16.40 -1.43
C PRO A 72 -1.60 15.90 -0.20
N ASN A 73 -2.29 15.79 0.95
CA ASN A 73 -1.69 15.21 2.15
C ASN A 73 -1.45 13.70 1.97
N THR A 74 -2.40 13.00 1.35
CA THR A 74 -2.26 11.56 1.02
C THR A 74 -1.05 11.31 0.12
N GLU A 75 -0.83 12.15 -0.90
CA GLU A 75 0.33 12.07 -1.79
C GLU A 75 1.65 12.36 -1.04
N THR A 76 1.64 13.34 -0.14
CA THR A 76 2.79 13.63 0.74
C THR A 76 3.14 12.41 1.59
N THR A 77 2.17 11.80 2.29
CA THR A 77 2.40 10.59 3.09
C THR A 77 2.90 9.41 2.24
N LEU A 78 2.37 9.24 1.03
CA LEU A 78 2.86 8.20 0.12
C LEU A 78 4.31 8.44 -0.31
N LYS A 79 4.71 9.71 -0.53
CA LYS A 79 6.09 10.07 -0.84
C LYS A 79 7.03 9.81 0.34
N GLU A 80 6.63 10.19 1.54
CA GLU A 80 7.38 9.89 2.77
C GLU A 80 7.57 8.39 2.98
N LEU A 81 6.55 7.57 2.67
CA LEU A 81 6.68 6.11 2.70
C LEU A 81 7.67 5.59 1.65
N GLN A 82 7.69 6.17 0.44
CA GLN A 82 8.70 5.80 -0.57
C GLN A 82 10.10 6.10 -0.06
N ASP A 83 10.33 7.29 0.47
CA ASP A 83 11.63 7.72 1.00
C ASP A 83 12.06 6.84 2.19
N PHE A 84 11.11 6.50 3.08
CA PHE A 84 11.33 5.55 4.17
C PHE A 84 11.82 4.20 3.65
N TYR A 85 11.11 3.56 2.71
CA TYR A 85 11.50 2.24 2.22
C TYR A 85 12.80 2.26 1.42
N LEU A 86 13.06 3.31 0.63
CA LEU A 86 14.35 3.49 -0.04
C LEU A 86 15.50 3.59 0.99
N GLY A 87 15.28 4.33 2.09
CA GLY A 87 16.21 4.40 3.21
C GLY A 87 16.45 3.04 3.88
N GLN A 88 15.39 2.27 4.13
CA GLN A 88 15.50 0.92 4.68
C GLN A 88 16.29 -0.01 3.76
N ILE A 89 15.98 -0.05 2.46
CA ILE A 89 16.70 -0.86 1.47
C ILE A 89 18.19 -0.51 1.47
N LYS A 90 18.53 0.78 1.44
CA LYS A 90 19.93 1.23 1.46
C LYS A 90 20.66 0.78 2.73
N SER A 91 20.01 0.90 3.89
CA SER A 91 20.55 0.47 5.18
C SER A 91 20.77 -1.04 5.23
N LEU A 92 19.76 -1.83 4.85
CA LEU A 92 19.81 -3.30 4.86
C LEU A 92 20.87 -3.85 3.89
N LYS A 93 20.95 -3.30 2.67
CA LYS A 93 21.98 -3.66 1.69
C LYS A 93 23.39 -3.32 2.20
N LYS A 94 23.56 -2.22 2.93
CA LYS A 94 24.85 -1.89 3.57
C LYS A 94 25.22 -2.92 4.63
N SER A 95 24.27 -3.31 5.49
CA SER A 95 24.48 -4.33 6.51
C SER A 95 24.83 -5.70 5.93
N LEU A 96 24.23 -6.09 4.79
CA LEU A 96 24.56 -7.33 4.08
C LEU A 96 25.99 -7.35 3.55
N LYS A 97 26.46 -6.23 2.98
CA LYS A 97 27.83 -6.13 2.44
C LYS A 97 28.91 -6.27 3.50
N ASN A 98 28.59 -5.94 4.75
CA ASN A 98 29.55 -6.01 5.85
C ASN A 98 29.80 -7.45 6.36
N ASN A 99 29.08 -8.46 5.86
CA ASN A 99 29.31 -9.86 6.19
C ASN A 99 29.79 -10.63 4.93
N PRO A 100 30.97 -11.26 4.96
CA PRO A 100 31.56 -11.95 3.80
C PRO A 100 30.75 -13.18 3.33
N ILE A 101 30.00 -13.83 4.23
CA ILE A 101 29.14 -14.97 3.87
C ILE A 101 27.93 -14.51 3.05
N SER A 102 27.29 -13.40 3.46
CA SER A 102 26.15 -12.85 2.73
C SER A 102 26.53 -12.22 1.39
N ALA A 103 27.78 -11.82 1.20
CA ALA A 103 28.27 -11.30 -0.07
C ALA A 103 28.52 -12.39 -1.13
N SER A 104 28.66 -13.66 -0.70
CA SER A 104 29.01 -14.79 -1.57
C SER A 104 27.84 -15.75 -1.86
N LEU A 105 26.74 -15.66 -1.12
CA LEU A 105 25.54 -16.48 -1.30
C LEU A 105 24.48 -15.78 -2.17
N ASP A 106 24.15 -16.39 -3.32
CA ASP A 106 22.97 -16.01 -4.09
C ASP A 106 21.71 -16.65 -3.48
N LEU A 107 21.01 -15.87 -2.65
CA LEU A 107 19.76 -16.30 -2.02
C LEU A 107 18.55 -16.25 -2.95
N SER A 108 18.68 -15.74 -4.17
CA SER A 108 17.56 -15.66 -5.12
C SER A 108 17.00 -17.04 -5.48
N ALA A 109 17.83 -18.08 -5.46
CA ALA A 109 17.44 -19.46 -5.74
C ALA A 109 16.50 -20.09 -4.68
N PHE A 110 16.47 -19.54 -3.46
CA PHE A 110 15.65 -20.07 -2.35
C PHE A 110 14.34 -19.31 -2.16
N ILE A 111 14.12 -18.23 -2.92
CA ILE A 111 12.92 -17.41 -2.85
C ILE A 111 12.03 -17.80 -4.02
N ASN A 112 10.82 -18.26 -3.72
CA ASN A 112 9.80 -18.51 -4.74
C ASN A 112 8.94 -17.26 -4.92
N PRO A 113 9.21 -16.41 -5.93
CA PRO A 113 8.44 -15.21 -6.13
C PRO A 113 7.00 -15.53 -6.56
N THR A 114 6.05 -14.79 -5.99
CA THR A 114 4.65 -14.81 -6.42
C THR A 114 4.44 -13.66 -7.39
N LYS A 115 4.16 -13.99 -8.66
CA LYS A 115 3.81 -12.99 -9.68
C LYS A 115 2.31 -12.79 -9.68
N ILE A 116 1.86 -11.57 -9.47
CA ILE A 116 0.46 -11.19 -9.58
C ILE A 116 0.30 -10.11 -10.65
N THR A 117 -0.84 -10.11 -11.34
CA THR A 117 -1.20 -9.04 -12.27
C THR A 117 -2.30 -8.21 -11.64
N VAL A 118 -2.01 -6.94 -11.37
CA VAL A 118 -2.95 -6.05 -10.69
C VAL A 118 -3.62 -5.14 -11.71
N GLY A 119 -4.94 -5.13 -11.72
CA GLY A 119 -5.74 -4.20 -12.52
C GLY A 119 -5.96 -2.91 -11.74
N VAL A 120 -5.32 -1.81 -12.14
CA VAL A 120 -5.45 -0.52 -11.46
C VAL A 120 -5.70 0.63 -12.45
N MET A 121 -6.34 1.69 -11.97
CA MET A 121 -6.39 2.95 -12.69
C MET A 121 -5.01 3.66 -12.56
N PRO A 122 -4.37 4.08 -13.65
CA PRO A 122 -3.02 4.63 -13.62
C PRO A 122 -3.02 6.13 -13.27
N CYS A 123 -3.58 6.50 -12.12
CA CYS A 123 -3.48 7.86 -11.60
C CYS A 123 -2.31 8.00 -10.61
N PRO A 124 -1.75 9.21 -10.44
CA PRO A 124 -0.57 9.45 -9.60
C PRO A 124 -0.61 8.80 -8.20
N PRO A 125 -1.65 9.00 -7.36
CA PRO A 125 -1.68 8.42 -6.03
C PRO A 125 -1.72 6.88 -6.04
N VAL A 126 -2.38 6.27 -7.03
CA VAL A 126 -2.43 4.82 -7.17
C VAL A 126 -1.06 4.25 -7.57
N LEU A 127 -0.38 4.88 -8.53
CA LEU A 127 0.95 4.45 -8.95
C LEU A 127 1.98 4.63 -7.81
N MET A 128 1.86 5.71 -7.04
CA MET A 128 2.68 5.92 -5.84
C MET A 128 2.45 4.80 -4.81
N PHE A 129 1.20 4.43 -4.55
CA PHE A 129 0.87 3.34 -3.62
C PHE A 129 1.36 1.97 -4.12
N VAL A 130 1.21 1.67 -5.41
CA VAL A 130 1.78 0.45 -6.03
C VAL A 130 3.29 0.42 -5.81
N ARG A 131 3.99 1.52 -6.08
CA ARG A 131 5.45 1.63 -5.86
C ARG A 131 5.84 1.42 -4.41
N VAL A 132 5.09 1.97 -3.46
CA VAL A 132 5.32 1.75 -2.01
C VAL A 132 5.24 0.26 -1.66
N ASN A 133 4.28 -0.48 -2.21
CA ASN A 133 4.17 -1.92 -1.94
C ASN A 133 5.33 -2.72 -2.53
N ILE A 134 5.80 -2.36 -3.73
CA ILE A 134 6.99 -2.97 -4.35
C ILE A 134 8.24 -2.73 -3.49
N LEU A 135 8.43 -1.49 -3.03
CA LEU A 135 9.57 -1.13 -2.18
C LEU A 135 9.49 -1.81 -0.80
N CYS A 136 8.29 -1.95 -0.24
CA CYS A 136 8.07 -2.68 1.00
C CYS A 136 8.49 -4.15 0.87
N ASP A 137 8.14 -4.79 -0.25
CA ASP A 137 8.55 -6.16 -0.55
C ASP A 137 10.06 -6.30 -0.75
N GLU A 138 10.69 -5.39 -1.50
CA GLU A 138 12.14 -5.36 -1.67
C GLU A 138 12.85 -5.20 -0.30
N ALA A 139 12.41 -4.24 0.52
CA ALA A 139 12.97 -4.04 1.86
C ALA A 139 12.82 -5.29 2.74
N HIS A 140 11.66 -5.96 2.66
CA HIS A 140 11.45 -7.20 3.40
C HIS A 140 12.34 -8.33 2.90
N GLY A 141 12.55 -8.41 1.58
CA GLY A 141 13.50 -9.33 0.96
C GLY A 141 14.92 -9.14 1.49
N GLU A 142 15.41 -7.89 1.53
CA GLU A 142 16.74 -7.58 2.09
C GLU A 142 16.84 -7.90 3.59
N LEU A 143 15.79 -7.64 4.36
CA LEU A 143 15.73 -8.01 5.78
C LEU A 143 15.75 -9.54 5.97
N ARG A 144 15.06 -10.30 5.10
CA ARG A 144 15.08 -11.76 5.13
C ARG A 144 16.46 -12.31 4.82
N LYS A 145 17.19 -11.72 3.87
CA LYS A 145 18.58 -12.12 3.57
C LYS A 145 19.48 -11.96 4.79
N LEU A 146 19.35 -10.87 5.56
CA LEU A 146 20.12 -10.69 6.80
C LEU A 146 19.86 -11.83 7.80
N TYR A 147 18.60 -12.24 7.93
CA TYR A 147 18.23 -13.35 8.80
C TYR A 147 18.78 -14.69 8.29
N GLN A 148 18.61 -14.98 7.00
CA GLN A 148 19.06 -16.24 6.39
C GLN A 148 20.58 -16.41 6.40
N CYS A 149 21.33 -15.31 6.27
CA CYS A 149 22.79 -15.31 6.36
C CYS A 149 23.33 -15.26 7.80
N GLY A 150 22.45 -15.30 8.81
CA GLY A 150 22.86 -15.29 10.22
C GLY A 150 23.34 -13.94 10.74
N ASN A 151 23.14 -12.84 10.00
CA ASN A 151 23.50 -11.49 10.46
C ASN A 151 22.63 -10.99 11.62
N ILE A 152 21.39 -11.48 11.70
CA ILE A 152 20.44 -11.15 12.76
C ILE A 152 19.77 -12.41 13.29
N THR A 153 19.37 -12.37 14.55
CA THR A 153 18.62 -13.44 15.20
C THR A 153 17.17 -13.49 14.72
N LYS A 154 16.49 -14.61 14.97
CA LYS A 154 15.06 -14.78 14.68
C LYS A 154 14.19 -13.72 15.39
N SER A 155 14.48 -13.41 16.65
CA SER A 155 13.74 -12.41 17.43
C SER A 155 13.91 -11.01 16.84
N GLU A 156 15.12 -10.64 16.43
CA GLU A 156 15.40 -9.39 15.75
C GLU A 156 14.70 -9.28 14.40
N TYR A 157 14.73 -10.34 13.60
CA TYR A 157 14.02 -10.40 12.32
C TYR A 157 12.54 -10.09 12.49
N PHE A 158 11.83 -10.79 13.40
CA PHE A 158 10.41 -10.55 13.61
C PHE A 158 10.11 -9.17 14.19
N ARG A 159 10.99 -8.62 15.04
CA ARG A 159 10.87 -7.25 15.55
C ARG A 159 11.00 -6.23 14.42
N GLN A 160 12.08 -6.31 13.63
CA GLN A 160 12.33 -5.38 12.52
C GLN A 160 11.28 -5.51 11.42
N ARG A 161 10.79 -6.72 11.15
CA ARG A 161 9.71 -6.96 10.18
C ARG A 161 8.41 -6.26 10.59
N ARG A 162 8.05 -6.28 11.88
CA ARG A 162 6.89 -5.52 12.38
C ARG A 162 7.06 -4.02 12.16
N GLU A 163 8.22 -3.48 12.50
CA GLU A 163 8.52 -2.05 12.26
C GLU A 163 8.55 -1.70 10.78
N LEU A 164 8.98 -2.61 9.91
CA LEU A 164 8.99 -2.42 8.46
C LEU A 164 7.58 -2.32 7.86
N PHE A 165 6.64 -3.13 8.34
CA PHE A 165 5.25 -3.13 7.86
C PHE A 165 4.34 -2.13 8.57
N ARG A 166 4.74 -1.63 9.74
CA ARG A 166 3.93 -0.71 10.53
C ARG A 166 3.53 0.56 9.76
N PRO A 167 4.44 1.27 9.04
CA PRO A 167 4.08 2.51 8.33
C PRO A 167 3.04 2.31 7.24
N ILE A 168 3.20 1.29 6.37
CA ILE A 168 2.22 1.02 5.32
C ILE A 168 0.88 0.54 5.89
N ASN A 169 0.88 -0.25 6.96
CA ASN A 169 -0.37 -0.68 7.62
C ASN A 169 -1.11 0.50 8.26
N ARG A 170 -0.35 1.43 8.85
CA ARG A 170 -0.89 2.68 9.39
C ARG A 170 -1.54 3.51 8.29
N PHE A 171 -0.84 3.75 7.18
CA PHE A 171 -1.40 4.46 6.03
C PHE A 171 -2.70 3.82 5.52
N ARG A 172 -2.74 2.49 5.33
CA ARG A 172 -3.94 1.79 4.87
C ARG A 172 -5.12 1.97 5.83
N SER A 173 -4.84 1.96 7.13
CA SER A 173 -5.86 2.14 8.17
C SER A 173 -6.37 3.59 8.22
N GLU A 174 -5.46 4.57 8.20
CA GLU A 174 -5.80 5.99 8.22
C GLU A 174 -6.57 6.41 6.97
N PHE A 175 -6.16 5.93 5.79
CA PHE A 175 -6.88 6.22 4.55
C PHE A 175 -8.28 5.59 4.54
N ALA A 176 -8.45 4.39 5.13
CA ALA A 176 -9.77 3.78 5.30
C ALA A 176 -10.70 4.64 6.17
N SER A 177 -10.16 5.23 7.25
CA SER A 177 -10.88 6.17 8.11
C SER A 177 -11.31 7.40 7.33
N SER A 178 -10.41 8.01 6.54
CA SER A 178 -10.74 9.15 5.69
C SER A 178 -11.84 8.83 4.66
N VAL A 179 -11.79 7.66 4.03
CA VAL A 179 -12.87 7.20 3.13
C VAL A 179 -14.20 7.04 3.86
N SER A 180 -14.18 6.54 5.10
CA SER A 180 -15.37 6.41 5.94
C SER A 180 -15.97 7.78 6.31
N GLU A 181 -15.12 8.75 6.67
CA GLU A 181 -15.53 10.14 6.94
C GLU A 181 -16.15 10.81 5.72
N ALA A 182 -15.50 10.71 4.56
CA ALA A 182 -16.05 11.20 3.30
C ALA A 182 -17.42 10.58 3.00
N GLY A 183 -17.57 9.27 3.25
CA GLY A 183 -18.85 8.57 3.12
C GLY A 183 -19.93 9.07 4.08
N LYS A 184 -19.58 9.40 5.32
CA LYS A 184 -20.52 9.99 6.30
C LYS A 184 -20.97 11.39 5.86
N LEU A 185 -20.03 12.22 5.39
CA LEU A 185 -20.32 13.54 4.85
C LEU A 185 -21.28 13.47 3.65
N ALA A 186 -21.06 12.54 2.73
CA ALA A 186 -21.93 12.37 1.57
C ALA A 186 -23.36 11.96 1.98
N ARG A 187 -23.50 11.06 2.96
CA ARG A 187 -24.82 10.57 3.41
C ARG A 187 -25.65 11.63 4.12
N SER A 188 -25.03 12.45 4.98
CA SER A 188 -25.74 13.52 5.70
C SER A 188 -26.33 14.60 4.78
N LEU A 189 -25.80 14.72 3.57
CA LEU A 189 -26.29 15.66 2.54
C LEU A 189 -27.40 15.06 1.66
N THR A 190 -27.52 13.74 1.58
CA THR A 190 -28.62 13.03 0.90
C THR A 190 -29.84 12.84 1.78
N GLU A 191 -29.67 12.55 3.07
CA GLU A 191 -30.78 12.28 4.01
C GLU A 191 -31.68 13.49 4.24
N LYS A 192 -31.17 14.72 4.03
CA LYS A 192 -31.96 15.95 4.10
C LYS A 192 -32.98 16.13 2.98
N LYS A 193 -33.02 15.27 1.94
CA LYS A 193 -33.95 15.39 0.80
C LYS A 193 -35.20 14.50 0.89
N THR A 194 -35.28 13.58 1.82
CA THR A 194 -36.39 12.60 1.92
C THR A 194 -37.41 12.92 3.02
N GLY A 195 -37.33 14.12 3.61
CA GLY A 195 -38.18 14.55 4.72
C GLY A 195 -39.04 15.79 4.46
N GLU A 196 -39.22 16.18 3.18
CA GLU A 196 -40.15 17.24 2.76
C GLU A 196 -41.25 16.65 1.86
#